data_AF-A0A9E5DDN9-F1
#
_entry.id   AF-A0A9E5DDN9-F1
#
_cell.length_a   1.000
_cell.length_b   1.000
_cell.length_c   1.000
_cell.angle_alpha   90.00
_cell.angle_beta   90.00
_cell.angle_gamma   90.00
#
_symmetry.space_group_name_H-M   'P 1'
#
loop_
_entity.id
_entity.type
_entity.pdbx_description
1 polymer ?
#
loop_
_entity_poly.entity_id
_entity_poly.type
_entity_poly.pdbx_seq_one_letter_code
_entity_poly.pdbx_strand_id
1 'polypeptide(L)'
;MKPEIILSRTTFKDAREYIKKNVREYHEVEPGYKIFDVHIIGVPPLYVGVEGEDLIFPYTKPCHGTFVVKVAGGEEIARLRAGKK
;
A
#
# COMPACT_ATOMS: atom_id res chain seq x y z
N MET A 1 -10.34 -9.57 9.47
CA MET A 1 -9.89 -8.17 9.61
C MET A 1 -10.66 -7.33 8.59
N LYS A 2 -11.17 -6.15 8.97
CA LYS A 2 -11.91 -5.28 8.05
C LYS A 2 -10.92 -4.30 7.41
N PRO A 3 -10.69 -4.36 6.09
CA PRO A 3 -9.88 -3.35 5.41
C PRO A 3 -10.64 -2.03 5.37
N GLU A 4 -9.99 -0.95 5.76
CA GLU A 4 -10.52 0.40 5.66
C GLU A 4 -10.11 1.03 4.32
N ILE A 5 -11.06 1.62 3.61
CA ILE A 5 -10.80 2.27 2.32
C ILE A 5 -10.59 3.75 2.60
N ILE A 6 -9.36 4.22 2.39
CA ILE A 6 -8.97 5.62 2.60
C ILE A 6 -9.33 6.46 1.37
N LEU A 7 -8.98 5.96 0.18
CA LEU A 7 -9.32 6.57 -1.10
C LEU A 7 -9.93 5.53 -2.02
N SER A 8 -10.97 5.90 -2.75
CA SER A 8 -11.61 5.08 -3.76
C SER A 8 -11.62 5.78 -5.11
N ARG A 9 -11.51 5.02 -6.20
CA ARG A 9 -11.48 5.54 -7.58
C ARG A 9 -10.40 6.60 -7.81
N THR A 10 -9.24 6.40 -7.21
CA THR A 10 -8.11 7.32 -7.35
C THR A 10 -7.14 6.85 -8.45
N THR A 11 -6.12 7.66 -8.74
CA THR A 11 -5.05 7.32 -9.68
C THR A 11 -3.79 6.87 -8.92
N PHE A 12 -2.88 6.15 -9.59
CA PHE A 12 -1.59 5.78 -9.01
C PHE A 12 -0.81 6.98 -8.47
N LYS A 13 -0.85 8.11 -9.18
CA LYS A 13 -0.19 9.35 -8.78
C LYS A 13 -0.78 9.90 -7.48
N ASP A 14 -2.09 9.89 -7.35
CA ASP A 14 -2.77 10.48 -6.21
C ASP A 14 -2.63 9.58 -4.96
N ALA A 15 -2.72 8.26 -5.14
CA ALA A 15 -2.41 7.28 -4.10
C ALA A 15 -0.98 7.43 -3.55
N ARG A 16 0.01 7.60 -4.44
CA ARG A 16 1.41 7.78 -4.04
C ARG A 16 1.61 9.09 -3.28
N GLU A 17 0.95 10.18 -3.70
CA GLU A 17 1.05 11.47 -3.05
C GLU A 17 0.38 11.45 -1.68
N TYR A 18 -0.73 10.73 -1.56
CA TYR A 18 -1.39 10.50 -0.28
C TYR A 18 -0.42 9.84 0.71
N ILE A 19 0.20 8.71 0.32
CA ILE A 19 1.12 7.98 1.19
C ILE A 19 2.32 8.86 1.57
N LYS A 20 2.91 9.57 0.61
CA LYS A 20 4.07 10.44 0.84
C LYS A 20 3.77 11.62 1.78
N LYS A 21 2.55 12.17 1.75
CA LYS A 21 2.16 13.34 2.56
C LYS A 21 1.61 12.97 3.94
N ASN A 22 0.87 11.87 4.02
CA ASN A 22 0.14 11.49 5.23
C ASN A 22 0.88 10.44 6.07
N VAL A 23 1.72 9.60 5.44
CA VAL A 23 2.40 8.52 6.13
C VAL A 23 3.87 8.88 6.37
N ARG A 24 4.30 8.81 7.63
CA ARG A 24 5.69 9.09 8.03
C ARG A 24 6.67 8.03 7.57
N GLU A 25 6.31 6.76 7.72
CA GLU A 25 7.13 5.63 7.33
C GLU A 25 6.55 5.02 6.06
N TYR A 26 7.28 5.09 4.95
CA TYR A 26 6.87 4.47 3.70
C TYR A 26 8.06 3.79 3.02
N HIS A 27 7.76 2.69 2.34
CA HIS A 27 8.71 1.85 1.63
C HIS A 27 8.36 1.81 0.16
N GLU A 28 9.35 2.01 -0.71
CA GLU A 28 9.17 1.80 -2.14
C GLU A 28 9.17 0.30 -2.43
N VAL A 29 8.23 -0.15 -3.24
CA VAL A 29 8.10 -1.55 -3.67
C VAL A 29 8.01 -1.64 -5.18
N GLU A 30 8.45 -2.78 -5.71
CA GLU A 30 8.36 -3.06 -7.14
C GLU A 30 6.94 -3.48 -7.55
N PRO A 31 6.52 -3.19 -8.79
CA PRO A 31 5.27 -3.71 -9.32
C PRO A 31 5.29 -5.24 -9.31
N GLY A 32 4.22 -5.85 -8.80
CA GLY A 32 4.15 -7.30 -8.57
C GLY A 32 4.56 -7.73 -7.16
N TYR A 33 4.98 -6.80 -6.29
CA TYR A 33 5.26 -7.12 -4.89
C TYR A 33 4.00 -7.66 -4.19
N LYS A 34 4.14 -8.80 -3.51
CA LYS A 34 3.05 -9.46 -2.80
C LYS A 34 2.99 -8.98 -1.36
N ILE A 35 1.87 -8.38 -0.97
CA ILE A 35 1.57 -7.99 0.42
C ILE A 35 0.34 -8.76 0.87
N PHE A 36 0.42 -9.44 2.01
CA PHE A 36 -0.58 -10.42 2.43
C PHE A 36 -0.81 -11.45 1.31
N ASP A 37 -1.98 -11.41 0.67
CA ASP A 37 -2.34 -12.24 -0.48
C ASP A 37 -2.65 -11.45 -1.75
N VAL A 38 -2.34 -10.15 -1.76
CA VAL A 38 -2.58 -9.27 -2.91
C VAL A 38 -1.28 -8.86 -3.57
N HIS A 39 -1.29 -8.83 -4.90
CA HIS A 39 -0.18 -8.27 -5.67
C HIS A 39 -0.42 -6.79 -5.87
N ILE A 40 0.59 -5.97 -5.55
CA ILE A 40 0.54 -4.55 -5.84
C ILE A 40 0.77 -4.38 -7.34
N ILE A 41 -0.30 -4.01 -8.02
CA ILE A 41 -0.31 -3.74 -9.47
C ILE A 41 -0.39 -2.23 -9.65
N GLY A 42 0.56 -1.68 -10.41
CA GLY A 42 0.56 -0.26 -10.75
C GLY A 42 1.84 0.17 -11.45
N VAL A 43 1.95 1.49 -11.64
CA VAL A 43 3.11 2.10 -12.29
C VAL A 43 4.11 2.54 -11.21
N PRO A 44 5.39 2.11 -11.27
CA PRO A 44 6.40 2.54 -10.32
C PRO A 44 6.67 4.06 -10.42
N PRO A 45 7.08 4.71 -9.32
CA PRO A 45 7.33 4.14 -7.99
C PRO A 45 6.04 3.91 -7.19
N LEU A 46 5.95 2.72 -6.56
CA LEU A 46 4.84 2.34 -5.69
C LEU A 46 5.28 2.44 -4.24
N TYR A 47 4.48 3.08 -3.39
CA TYR A 47 4.78 3.23 -1.98
C TYR A 47 3.81 2.43 -1.11
N VAL A 48 4.37 1.83 -0.07
CA VAL A 48 3.66 1.14 0.99
C VAL A 48 3.95 1.88 2.28
N GLY A 49 2.95 2.53 2.82
CA GLY A 49 3.00 3.22 4.09
C GLY A 49 2.82 2.27 5.28
N VAL A 50 3.52 2.56 6.37
CA VAL A 50 3.34 1.96 7.69
C VAL A 50 2.92 3.07 8.65
N GLU A 51 1.76 2.91 9.27
CA GLU A 51 1.23 3.84 10.28
C GLU A 51 0.96 3.07 11.57
N GLY A 52 1.93 3.10 12.48
CA GLY A 52 1.86 2.32 13.72
C GLY A 52 1.86 0.82 13.42
N GLU A 53 0.72 0.18 13.63
CA GLU A 53 0.49 -1.25 13.36
C GLU A 53 -0.32 -1.49 12.08
N ASP A 54 -0.63 -0.44 11.32
CA ASP A 54 -1.38 -0.52 10.07
C ASP A 54 -0.48 -0.35 8.84
N LEU A 55 -0.84 -1.05 7.77
CA LEU A 55 -0.28 -0.91 6.44
C LEU A 55 -1.24 -0.15 5.53
N ILE A 56 -0.70 0.83 4.80
CA ILE A 56 -1.42 1.67 3.86
C ILE A 56 -0.80 1.48 2.48
N PHE A 57 -1.53 0.94 1.53
CA PHE A 57 -0.99 0.69 0.18
C PHE A 57 -2.03 0.87 -0.92
N PRO A 58 -1.59 1.16 -2.16
CA PRO A 58 -2.48 1.19 -3.30
C PRO A 58 -2.89 -0.23 -3.71
N TYR A 59 -4.19 -0.48 -3.81
CA TYR A 59 -4.76 -1.72 -4.32
C TYR A 59 -5.58 -1.45 -5.58
N THR A 60 -5.19 -2.06 -6.69
CA THR A 60 -5.85 -1.88 -7.98
C THR A 60 -6.73 -3.08 -8.30
N LYS A 61 -8.03 -2.83 -8.46
CA LYS A 61 -8.98 -3.85 -8.88
C LYS A 61 -9.34 -3.63 -10.36
N PRO A 62 -9.21 -4.65 -11.24
CA PRO A 62 -9.37 -4.48 -12.69
C PRO A 62 -10.74 -3.93 -13.10
N CYS A 63 -11.81 -4.22 -12.34
CA CYS A 63 -13.15 -3.73 -12.65
C CYS A 63 -13.50 -2.38 -12.01
N HIS A 64 -12.77 -1.92 -10.99
CA HIS A 64 -13.21 -0.81 -10.13
C HIS A 64 -12.18 0.33 -9.97
N GLY A 65 -10.96 0.16 -10.49
CA GLY A 65 -9.91 1.17 -10.44
C GLY A 65 -8.95 1.00 -9.26
N THR A 66 -8.22 2.06 -8.92
CA THR A 66 -7.22 2.08 -7.84
C THR A 66 -7.83 2.60 -6.54
N PHE A 67 -7.48 1.93 -5.44
CA PHE A 67 -7.92 2.25 -4.09
C PHE A 67 -6.69 2.43 -3.21
N VAL A 68 -6.79 3.25 -2.16
CA VAL A 68 -5.82 3.23 -1.06
C VAL A 68 -6.50 2.54 0.11
N VAL A 69 -5.92 1.42 0.53
CA VAL A 69 -6.47 0.61 1.62
C VAL A 69 -5.55 0.70 2.82
N LYS A 70 -6.17 0.76 4.00
CA LYS A 70 -5.53 0.67 5.30
C LYS A 70 -5.96 -0.65 5.95
N VAL A 71 -4.98 -1.46 6.35
CA VAL A 71 -5.23 -2.77 6.96
C VAL A 71 -4.27 -2.99 8.10
N ALA A 72 -4.66 -3.77 9.11
CA ALA A 72 -3.76 -4.17 10.18
C ALA A 72 -2.55 -4.93 9.60
N GLY A 73 -1.36 -4.38 9.79
CA GLY A 73 -0.11 -4.83 9.23
C GLY A 73 0.46 -6.07 9.91
N GLY A 74 0.36 -6.17 11.23
CA GLY A 74 0.82 -7.31 12.02
C GLY A 74 2.23 -7.79 11.62
N GLU A 75 2.36 -9.10 11.34
CA GLU A 75 3.62 -9.72 10.91
C GLU A 75 4.12 -9.21 9.54
N GLU A 76 3.22 -8.70 8.69
CA GLU A 76 3.57 -8.22 7.36
C GLU A 76 4.41 -6.93 7.43
N ILE A 77 4.24 -6.10 8.46
CA ILE A 77 5.13 -4.94 8.72
C ILE A 77 6.54 -5.42 9.01
N ALA A 78 6.70 -6.46 9.83
CA ALA A 78 8.01 -7.01 10.15
C ALA A 78 8.68 -7.57 8.89
N ARG A 79 7.93 -8.24 8.00
CA ARG A 79 8.44 -8.71 6.71
C ARG A 79 8.83 -7.56 5.77
N LEU A 80 8.01 -6.51 5.69
CA LEU A 80 8.30 -5.32 4.87
C LEU A 80 9.59 -4.62 5.34
N ARG A 81 9.80 -4.54 6.66
CA ARG A 81 11.02 -3.99 7.26
C ARG A 81 12.23 -4.91 7.09
N ALA A 82 12.04 -6.23 7.15
CA ALA A 82 13.12 -7.22 7.00
C ALA A 82 13.55 -7.45 5.55
N GLY A 83 12.67 -7.23 4.58
CA GLY A 83 12.92 -7.41 3.15
C GLY A 83 13.84 -6.37 2.51
N LYS A 84 14.30 -5.36 3.26
CA LYS A 84 15.44 -4.52 2.85
C LYS A 84 16.75 -5.30 3.09
N LYS A 85 17.13 -6.18 2.17
CA LYS A 85 18.48 -6.73 2.14
C LYS A 85 18.97 -6.94 0.72
#